data_AF-A0A7Z9XM12-F1
#
_entry.id   AF-A0A7Z9XM12-F1
#
_cell.length_a   1.000
_cell.length_b   1.000
_cell.length_c   1.000
_cell.angle_alpha   90.00
_cell.angle_beta   90.00
_cell.angle_gamma   90.00
#
_symmetry.space_group_name_H-M   'P 1'
#
loop_
_entity.id
_entity.type
_entity.pdbx_description
1 polymer ?
#
loop_
_entity_poly.entity_id
_entity_poly.type
_entity_poly.pdbx_seq_one_letter_code
_entity_poly.pdbx_strand_id
1 'polypeptide(L)'
;MFDFLHISVWGALFALLAGYLIGSIPTGVLVAHLFRAPDPRVTGSTHTGASNVFRSAGPVAGALTGAFDFAKGALAVWLVQLIFPSPWVVPLTGAAAVAGHCWPIFTNFHGGMGVATAAGLAVWQFPIALPIFAVAYLVVNYVMKHQARTMMLTSAFLPLMLFP
;
A
#
# COMPACT_ATOMS: atom_id res chain seq x y z
N MET A 1 -21.10 -23.37 15.00
CA MET A 1 -21.51 -22.09 14.39
C MET A 1 -20.36 -21.13 14.61
N PHE A 2 -19.54 -20.87 13.59
CA PHE A 2 -18.43 -19.93 13.72
C PHE A 2 -19.01 -18.53 13.92
N ASP A 3 -18.56 -17.85 14.97
CA ASP A 3 -19.05 -16.53 15.35
C ASP A 3 -18.43 -15.47 14.41
N PHE A 4 -18.90 -15.43 13.16
CA PHE A 4 -18.37 -14.58 12.08
C PHE A 4 -18.50 -13.07 12.34
N LEU A 5 -19.24 -12.68 13.39
CA LEU A 5 -19.57 -11.29 13.71
C LEU A 5 -18.74 -10.71 14.87
N HIS A 6 -18.01 -11.54 15.63
CA HIS A 6 -17.22 -11.04 16.76
C HIS A 6 -15.73 -10.90 16.37
N ILE A 7 -15.35 -9.69 15.96
CA ILE A 7 -13.95 -9.28 16.10
C ILE A 7 -13.69 -8.98 17.58
N SER A 8 -12.64 -9.58 18.17
CA SER A 8 -12.24 -9.18 19.51
C SER A 8 -11.73 -7.74 19.44
N VAL A 9 -12.11 -6.90 20.41
CA VAL A 9 -11.60 -5.51 20.51
C VAL A 9 -10.07 -5.49 20.47
N TRP A 10 -9.44 -6.46 21.12
CA TRP A 10 -8.00 -6.65 21.09
C TRP A 10 -7.45 -6.97 19.70
N GLY A 11 -8.13 -7.83 18.94
CA GLY A 11 -7.75 -8.15 17.55
C GLY A 11 -7.88 -6.93 16.64
N ALA A 12 -8.94 -6.12 16.80
CA ALA A 12 -9.11 -4.87 16.05
C ALA A 12 -8.02 -3.85 16.38
N LEU A 13 -7.74 -3.62 17.67
CA LEU A 13 -6.68 -2.70 18.10
C LEU A 13 -5.30 -3.14 17.60
N PHE A 14 -5.01 -4.44 17.71
CA PHE A 14 -3.76 -4.99 17.21
C PHE A 14 -3.66 -4.88 15.69
N ALA A 15 -4.75 -5.18 14.96
CA ALA A 15 -4.83 -5.04 13.51
C ALA A 15 -4.52 -3.62 13.02
N LEU A 16 -5.11 -2.62 13.68
CA LEU A 16 -4.88 -1.20 13.39
C LEU A 16 -3.44 -0.79 13.71
N LEU A 17 -2.95 -1.13 14.90
CA LEU A 17 -1.61 -0.75 15.34
C LEU A 17 -0.52 -1.40 14.49
N ALA A 18 -0.57 -2.73 14.33
CA ALA A 18 0.41 -3.47 13.56
C ALA A 18 0.38 -3.06 12.08
N GLY A 19 -0.82 -2.93 11.50
CA GLY A 19 -0.99 -2.45 10.14
C GLY A 19 -0.35 -1.08 9.94
N TYR A 20 -0.69 -0.12 10.80
CA TYR A 20 -0.15 1.24 10.71
C TYR A 20 1.38 1.29 10.86
N LEU A 21 1.95 0.55 11.81
CA LEU A 21 3.40 0.53 12.04
C LEU A 21 4.16 -0.09 10.85
N ILE A 22 3.67 -1.21 10.33
CA ILE A 22 4.26 -1.87 9.15
C ILE A 22 4.12 -0.97 7.91
N GLY A 23 2.95 -0.36 7.72
CA GLY A 23 2.71 0.60 6.65
C GLY A 23 3.63 1.83 6.73
N SER A 24 3.93 2.27 7.95
CA SER A 24 4.77 3.44 8.23
C SER A 24 6.25 3.26 7.91
N ILE A 25 6.70 2.05 7.56
CA ILE A 25 8.08 1.82 7.14
C ILE A 25 8.39 2.69 5.90
N PRO A 26 9.39 3.60 5.98
CA PRO A 26 9.63 4.61 4.95
C PRO A 26 10.52 4.07 3.83
N THR A 27 10.05 3.00 3.18
CA THR A 27 10.69 2.29 2.06
C THR A 27 11.36 3.20 1.04
N GLY A 28 10.67 4.21 0.52
CA GLY A 28 11.26 5.10 -0.49
C GLY A 28 12.40 5.97 0.03
N VAL A 29 12.35 6.40 1.29
CA VAL A 29 13.47 7.13 1.93
C VAL A 29 14.64 6.18 2.15
N LEU A 30 14.38 4.97 2.63
CA LEU A 30 15.40 3.93 2.85
C LEU A 30 16.08 3.54 1.54
N VAL A 31 15.32 3.32 0.47
CA VAL A 31 15.85 2.95 -0.85
C VAL A 31 16.61 4.13 -1.47
N ALA A 32 16.10 5.35 -1.41
CA ALA A 32 16.85 6.51 -1.90
C ALA A 32 18.19 6.67 -1.17
N HIS A 33 18.20 6.49 0.15
CA HIS A 33 19.43 6.53 0.94
C HIS A 33 20.42 5.42 0.55
N LEU A 34 19.93 4.18 0.37
CA LEU A 34 20.76 3.04 -0.08
C LEU A 34 21.44 3.30 -1.43
N PHE A 35 20.75 4.00 -2.33
CA PHE A 35 21.27 4.37 -3.65
C PHE A 35 22.07 5.68 -3.65
N ARG A 36 22.31 6.29 -2.49
CA ARG A 36 22.98 7.60 -2.33
C ARG A 36 22.30 8.71 -3.15
N ALA A 37 20.98 8.61 -3.32
CA ALA A 37 20.17 9.58 -4.03
C ALA A 37 19.62 10.65 -3.07
N PRO A 38 19.19 11.82 -3.60
CA PRO A 38 18.52 12.83 -2.79
C PRO A 38 17.25 12.30 -2.12
N ASP A 39 16.91 12.87 -0.96
CA ASP A 39 15.70 12.50 -0.23
C ASP A 39 14.43 12.73 -1.10
N PRO A 40 13.58 11.70 -1.28
CA PRO A 40 12.38 11.83 -2.10
C PRO A 40 11.37 12.84 -1.56
N ARG A 41 11.46 13.21 -0.28
CA ARG A 41 10.59 14.23 0.36
C ARG A 41 10.86 15.65 -0.14
N VAL A 42 12.04 15.90 -0.71
CA VAL A 42 12.45 17.22 -1.22
C VAL A 42 12.69 17.22 -2.73
N THR A 43 12.30 16.16 -3.43
CA THR A 43 12.46 16.04 -4.88
C THR A 43 11.16 15.70 -5.60
N GLY A 44 11.06 16.12 -6.86
CA GLY A 44 9.93 15.79 -7.74
C GLY A 44 8.57 16.10 -7.12
N SER A 45 7.75 15.07 -6.94
CA SER A 45 6.38 15.21 -6.41
C SER A 45 6.30 15.20 -4.88
N THR A 46 7.44 15.20 -4.18
CA THR A 46 7.62 15.10 -2.71
C THR A 46 7.05 13.85 -2.04
N HIS A 47 6.21 13.08 -2.71
CA HIS A 47 5.80 11.75 -2.26
C HIS A 47 6.97 10.77 -2.26
N THR A 48 7.04 9.93 -1.22
CA THR A 48 8.11 8.93 -1.06
C THR A 48 7.89 7.65 -1.88
N GLY A 49 6.81 7.54 -2.65
CA GLY A 49 6.47 6.34 -3.40
C GLY A 49 7.37 6.07 -4.61
N ALA A 50 7.24 4.85 -5.14
CA ALA A 50 8.02 4.29 -6.26
C ALA A 50 8.20 5.25 -7.46
N SER A 51 7.15 5.93 -7.91
CA SER A 51 7.21 6.84 -9.06
C SER A 51 8.18 8.01 -8.85
N ASN A 52 8.28 8.53 -7.63
CA ASN A 52 9.17 9.65 -7.35
C ASN A 52 10.61 9.17 -7.20
N VAL A 53 10.81 8.05 -6.50
CA VAL A 53 12.12 7.40 -6.37
C VAL A 53 12.64 6.95 -7.74
N PHE A 54 11.78 6.49 -8.65
CA PHE A 54 12.15 6.21 -10.04
C PHE A 54 12.79 7.42 -10.73
N ARG A 55 12.21 8.61 -10.54
CA ARG A 55 12.69 9.85 -11.16
C ARG A 55 13.95 10.40 -10.48
N SER A 56 14.09 10.25 -9.17
CA SER A 56 15.22 10.82 -8.42
C SER A 56 16.42 9.88 -8.27
N ALA A 57 16.20 8.56 -8.22
CA ALA A 57 17.20 7.54 -7.94
C ALA A 57 17.31 6.46 -9.03
N GLY A 58 16.52 6.56 -10.10
CA GLY A 58 16.56 5.67 -11.25
C GLY A 58 15.64 4.45 -11.18
N PRO A 59 15.58 3.65 -12.27
CA PRO A 59 14.56 2.62 -12.45
C PRO A 59 14.63 1.49 -11.43
N VAL A 60 15.84 1.06 -11.06
CA VAL A 60 16.05 -0.02 -10.08
C VAL A 60 15.55 0.41 -8.70
N ALA A 61 15.91 1.61 -8.25
CA ALA A 61 15.47 2.15 -6.97
C ALA A 61 13.95 2.34 -6.92
N GLY A 62 13.35 2.84 -8.01
CA GLY A 62 11.90 2.94 -8.14
C GLY A 62 11.20 1.58 -8.04
N ALA A 63 11.71 0.57 -8.77
CA ALA A 63 11.16 -0.78 -8.74
C ALA A 63 11.26 -1.43 -7.34
N LEU A 64 12.41 -1.32 -6.68
CA LEU A 64 12.59 -1.82 -5.31
C LEU A 64 11.63 -1.13 -4.33
N THR A 65 11.50 0.19 -4.41
CA THR A 65 10.54 0.94 -3.56
C THR A 65 9.12 0.42 -3.74
N GLY A 66 8.69 0.25 -5.00
CA GLY A 66 7.36 -0.28 -5.31
C GLY A 66 7.16 -1.71 -4.81
N ALA A 67 8.17 -2.57 -4.94
CA ALA A 67 8.13 -3.94 -4.45
C ALA A 67 8.00 -4.00 -2.92
N PHE A 68 8.77 -3.19 -2.19
CA PHE A 68 8.66 -3.13 -0.72
C PHE A 68 7.34 -2.50 -0.25
N ASP A 69 6.86 -1.45 -0.92
CA ASP A 69 5.54 -0.88 -0.61
C ASP A 69 4.40 -1.86 -0.89
N PHE A 70 4.49 -2.64 -1.95
CA PHE A 70 3.57 -3.71 -2.22
C PHE A 70 3.66 -4.81 -1.16
N ALA A 71 4.86 -5.28 -0.88
CA ALA A 71 5.10 -6.37 0.08
C ALA A 71 4.63 -6.01 1.48
N LYS A 72 4.85 -4.77 1.97
CA LYS A 72 4.41 -4.39 3.31
C LYS A 72 2.90 -4.40 3.48
N GLY A 73 2.14 -4.11 2.41
CA GLY A 73 0.68 -4.22 2.42
C GLY A 73 0.19 -5.65 2.63
N ALA A 74 0.75 -6.60 1.88
CA ALA A 74 0.44 -8.02 2.02
C ALA A 74 0.97 -8.60 3.36
N LEU A 75 2.19 -8.24 3.72
CA LEU A 75 2.87 -8.69 4.93
C LEU A 75 2.10 -8.29 6.19
N ALA A 76 1.60 -7.05 6.25
CA ALA A 76 0.82 -6.57 7.39
C ALA A 76 -0.39 -7.48 7.62
N VAL A 77 -1.16 -7.75 6.57
CA VAL A 77 -2.37 -8.57 6.66
C VAL A 77 -2.03 -10.01 7.04
N TRP A 78 -1.03 -10.61 6.39
CA TRP A 78 -0.61 -11.97 6.67
C TRP A 78 -0.23 -12.15 8.15
N LEU A 79 0.63 -11.27 8.68
CA LEU A 79 1.08 -11.34 10.07
C LEU A 79 -0.08 -11.22 11.06
N VAL A 80 -1.02 -10.31 10.81
CA VAL A 80 -2.14 -10.12 11.74
C VAL A 80 -3.15 -11.28 11.63
N GLN A 81 -3.42 -11.81 10.44
CA GLN A 81 -4.28 -12.98 10.27
C GLN A 81 -3.75 -14.24 10.97
N LEU A 82 -2.43 -14.41 11.04
CA LEU A 82 -1.81 -15.53 11.78
C LEU A 82 -2.14 -15.51 13.27
N ILE A 83 -2.35 -14.32 13.84
CA ILE A 83 -2.62 -14.13 15.27
C ILE A 83 -4.14 -14.07 15.52
N PHE A 84 -4.86 -13.37 14.64
CA PHE A 84 -6.31 -13.16 14.73
C PHE A 84 -6.99 -13.59 13.44
N PRO A 85 -7.38 -14.88 13.31
CA PRO A 85 -8.01 -15.41 12.11
C PRO A 85 -9.49 -14.97 12.04
N SER A 86 -9.72 -13.70 11.68
CA SER A 86 -11.05 -13.11 11.54
C SER A 86 -11.18 -12.37 10.20
N PRO A 87 -12.33 -12.47 9.51
CA PRO A 87 -12.56 -11.76 8.25
C PRO A 87 -12.43 -10.24 8.36
N TRP A 88 -12.76 -9.67 9.52
CA TRP A 88 -12.76 -8.23 9.76
C TRP A 88 -11.37 -7.65 10.03
N VAL A 89 -10.42 -8.48 10.44
CA VAL A 89 -9.04 -8.08 10.72
C VAL A 89 -8.34 -7.64 9.43
N VAL A 90 -8.66 -8.28 8.32
CA VAL A 90 -8.04 -8.05 7.00
C VAL A 90 -8.24 -6.62 6.49
N PRO A 91 -9.48 -6.12 6.31
CA PRO A 91 -9.71 -4.76 5.83
C PRO A 91 -9.19 -3.72 6.84
N LEU A 92 -9.26 -3.98 8.16
CA LEU A 92 -8.73 -3.06 9.17
C LEU A 92 -7.21 -2.92 9.10
N THR A 93 -6.49 -4.04 9.07
CA THR A 93 -5.03 -4.03 8.94
C THR A 93 -4.59 -3.42 7.61
N GLY A 94 -5.28 -3.77 6.52
CA GLY A 94 -5.02 -3.22 5.20
C GLY A 94 -5.18 -1.70 5.13
N ALA A 95 -6.30 -1.18 5.63
CA ALA A 95 -6.56 0.25 5.70
C ALA A 95 -5.53 0.97 6.57
N ALA A 96 -5.18 0.39 7.72
CA ALA A 96 -4.16 0.94 8.60
C ALA A 96 -2.76 0.95 7.94
N ALA A 97 -2.39 -0.09 7.19
CA ALA A 97 -1.12 -0.14 6.46
C ALA A 97 -1.06 0.92 5.36
N VAL A 98 -2.14 1.14 4.62
CA VAL A 98 -2.23 2.23 3.64
C VAL A 98 -2.11 3.59 4.34
N ALA A 99 -2.84 3.80 5.45
CA ALA A 99 -2.74 5.02 6.24
C ALA A 99 -1.33 5.27 6.77
N GLY A 100 -0.64 4.23 7.26
CA GLY A 100 0.75 4.31 7.68
C GLY A 100 1.70 4.67 6.54
N HIS A 101 1.49 4.16 5.33
CA HIS A 101 2.30 4.56 4.18
C HIS A 101 2.05 6.03 3.77
N CYS A 102 0.80 6.50 3.89
CA CYS A 102 0.44 7.88 3.54
C CYS A 102 0.93 8.90 4.57
N TRP A 103 0.79 8.55 5.86
CA TRP A 103 1.18 9.39 7.00
C TRP A 103 2.09 8.59 7.94
N PRO A 104 3.36 8.36 7.56
CA PRO A 104 4.26 7.48 8.30
C PRO A 104 4.76 8.18 9.54
N ILE A 105 4.61 7.55 10.70
CA ILE A 105 5.13 8.11 11.96
C ILE A 105 6.66 8.31 11.92
N PHE A 106 7.38 7.44 11.20
CA PHE A 106 8.85 7.48 11.12
C PHE A 106 9.40 8.59 10.22
N THR A 107 8.54 9.28 9.46
CA THR A 107 8.96 10.39 8.57
C THR A 107 8.16 11.67 8.83
N ASN A 108 7.73 11.88 10.08
CA ASN A 108 6.94 13.04 10.49
C ASN A 108 5.65 13.19 9.67
N PHE A 109 4.97 12.08 9.39
CA PHE A 109 3.70 12.03 8.65
C PHE A 109 3.79 12.49 7.18
N HIS A 110 5.00 12.49 6.60
CA HIS A 110 5.22 12.76 5.19
C HIS A 110 5.55 11.45 4.44
N GLY A 111 4.58 10.93 3.69
CA GLY A 111 4.67 9.63 3.02
C GLY A 111 4.34 9.64 1.53
N GLY A 112 3.96 8.46 1.02
CA GLY A 112 3.53 8.30 -0.37
C GLY A 112 2.01 8.33 -0.52
N MET A 113 1.50 7.89 -1.67
CA MET A 113 0.06 7.89 -1.95
C MET A 113 -0.64 6.55 -1.66
N GLY A 114 0.10 5.52 -1.21
CA GLY A 114 -0.50 4.26 -0.78
C GLY A 114 -0.88 3.29 -1.89
N VAL A 115 -0.61 3.61 -3.17
CA VAL A 115 -0.98 2.77 -4.34
C VAL A 115 -0.47 1.34 -4.19
N ALA A 116 0.84 1.18 -4.04
CA ALA A 116 1.48 -0.13 -4.01
C ALA A 116 1.08 -0.89 -2.74
N THR A 117 1.00 -0.21 -1.59
CA THR A 117 0.51 -0.78 -0.33
C THR A 117 -0.92 -1.31 -0.45
N ALA A 118 -1.82 -0.54 -1.07
CA ALA A 118 -3.19 -0.96 -1.32
C ALA A 118 -3.27 -2.12 -2.32
N ALA A 119 -2.42 -2.12 -3.35
CA ALA A 119 -2.31 -3.24 -4.28
C ALA A 119 -1.85 -4.52 -3.56
N GLY A 120 -0.88 -4.44 -2.65
CA GLY A 120 -0.42 -5.57 -1.83
C GLY A 120 -1.53 -6.20 -0.99
N LEU A 121 -2.34 -5.36 -0.33
CA LEU A 121 -3.56 -5.80 0.36
C LEU A 121 -4.53 -6.49 -0.61
N ALA A 122 -4.81 -5.87 -1.75
CA ALA A 122 -5.77 -6.39 -2.72
C ALA A 122 -5.35 -7.77 -3.26
N VAL A 123 -4.05 -8.01 -3.46
CA VAL A 123 -3.53 -9.33 -3.86
C VAL A 123 -3.76 -10.38 -2.79
N TRP A 124 -3.53 -10.02 -1.53
CA TRP A 124 -3.72 -10.94 -0.43
C TRP A 124 -5.17 -11.43 -0.35
N GLN A 125 -6.12 -10.51 -0.51
CA GLN A 125 -7.55 -10.81 -0.41
C GLN A 125 -8.14 -11.39 -1.71
N PHE A 126 -7.64 -10.94 -2.87
CA PHE A 126 -8.20 -11.22 -4.19
C PHE A 126 -7.07 -11.46 -5.22
N PRO A 127 -6.34 -12.59 -5.13
CA PRO A 127 -5.17 -12.84 -5.97
C PRO A 127 -5.50 -12.83 -7.47
N ILE A 128 -6.72 -13.23 -7.85
CA ILE A 128 -7.20 -13.24 -9.25
C ILE A 128 -7.54 -11.83 -9.75
N ALA A 129 -7.85 -10.88 -8.87
CA ALA A 129 -8.22 -9.53 -9.25
C ALA A 129 -7.02 -8.64 -9.60
N LEU A 130 -5.81 -9.06 -9.22
CA LEU A 130 -4.59 -8.29 -9.45
C LEU A 130 -4.29 -8.03 -10.92
N PRO A 131 -4.29 -9.02 -11.83
CA PRO A 131 -3.96 -8.76 -13.22
C PRO A 131 -4.96 -7.81 -13.85
N ILE A 132 -6.25 -7.94 -13.47
CA ILE A 132 -7.33 -7.08 -13.94
C ILE A 132 -7.12 -5.64 -13.44
N PHE A 133 -6.86 -5.46 -12.14
CA PHE A 133 -6.62 -4.14 -11.57
C PHE A 133 -5.32 -3.50 -12.08
N ALA A 134 -4.25 -4.27 -12.24
CA ALA A 134 -2.98 -3.80 -12.78
C ALA A 134 -3.13 -3.34 -14.23
N VAL A 135 -3.81 -4.12 -15.08
CA VAL A 135 -4.11 -3.72 -16.46
C VAL A 135 -4.97 -2.46 -16.47
N ALA A 136 -6.03 -2.40 -15.67
CA ALA A 136 -6.89 -1.21 -15.58
C ALA A 136 -6.12 0.03 -15.11
N TYR A 137 -5.27 -0.09 -14.09
CA TYR A 137 -4.41 0.99 -13.61
C TYR A 137 -3.45 1.46 -14.70
N LEU A 138 -2.78 0.55 -15.40
CA LEU A 138 -1.84 0.90 -16.46
C LEU A 138 -2.53 1.60 -17.64
N VAL A 139 -3.71 1.12 -18.05
CA VAL A 139 -4.53 1.74 -19.10
C VAL A 139 -4.96 3.15 -18.70
N VAL A 140 -5.53 3.32 -17.51
CA VAL A 140 -5.96 4.64 -17.03
C VAL A 140 -4.77 5.56 -16.85
N ASN A 141 -3.64 5.07 -16.33
CA ASN A 141 -2.42 5.86 -16.15
C ASN A 141 -1.85 6.33 -17.49
N TYR A 142 -1.87 5.46 -18.51
CA TYR A 142 -1.41 5.79 -19.85
C TYR A 142 -2.22 6.93 -20.47
N VAL A 143 -3.54 6.94 -20.26
CA VAL A 143 -4.44 7.98 -20.76
C VAL A 143 -4.33 9.26 -19.92
N MET A 144 -4.39 9.15 -18.59
CA MET A 144 -4.49 10.28 -17.68
C MET A 144 -3.17 11.01 -17.46
N LYS A 145 -2.05 10.28 -17.52
CA LYS A 145 -0.69 10.78 -17.19
C LYS A 145 -0.62 11.52 -15.86
N HIS A 146 -1.54 11.23 -14.95
CA HIS A 146 -1.71 11.90 -13.67
C HIS A 146 -2.06 10.87 -12.60
N GLN A 147 -1.16 10.70 -11.65
CA GLN A 147 -1.21 9.57 -10.71
C GLN A 147 -2.44 9.61 -9.79
N ALA A 148 -2.79 10.77 -9.23
CA ALA A 148 -3.97 10.88 -8.34
C ALA A 148 -5.30 10.56 -9.06
N ARG A 149 -5.51 11.09 -10.27
CA ARG A 149 -6.71 10.81 -11.08
C ARG A 149 -6.81 9.35 -11.46
N THR A 150 -5.67 8.75 -11.81
CA THR A 150 -5.58 7.32 -12.10
C THR A 150 -6.06 6.51 -10.90
N MET A 151 -5.55 6.81 -9.69
CA MET A 151 -5.99 6.11 -8.50
C MET A 151 -7.50 6.23 -8.29
N MET A 152 -8.03 7.46 -8.26
CA MET A 152 -9.45 7.70 -8.00
C MET A 152 -10.35 6.93 -8.96
N LEU A 153 -10.01 6.94 -10.26
CA LEU A 153 -10.78 6.24 -11.27
C LEU A 153 -10.63 4.72 -11.14
N THR A 154 -9.41 4.19 -11.09
CA THR A 154 -9.22 2.73 -11.05
C THR A 154 -9.80 2.11 -9.78
N SER A 155 -9.64 2.74 -8.61
CA SER A 155 -10.21 2.19 -7.37
C SER A 155 -11.72 2.38 -7.25
N ALA A 156 -12.35 3.32 -7.98
CA ALA A 156 -13.81 3.41 -8.04
C ALA A 156 -14.46 2.18 -8.71
N PHE A 157 -13.76 1.55 -9.66
CA PHE A 157 -14.22 0.34 -10.34
C PHE A 157 -13.84 -0.97 -9.62
N LEU A 158 -13.04 -0.89 -8.54
CA LEU A 158 -12.57 -2.08 -7.81
C LEU A 158 -13.72 -2.98 -7.32
N PRO A 159 -14.83 -2.48 -6.74
CA PRO A 159 -15.95 -3.34 -6.33
C PRO A 159 -16.56 -4.12 -7.49
N LEU A 160 -16.69 -3.51 -8.67
CA LEU A 160 -17.23 -4.14 -9.87
C LEU A 160 -16.28 -5.20 -10.45
N MET A 161 -14.97 -5.05 -10.22
CA MET A 161 -13.97 -6.03 -10.64
C MET A 161 -13.86 -7.22 -9.69
N LEU A 162 -14.26 -7.05 -8.43
CA LEU A 162 -14.14 -8.06 -7.36
C LEU A 162 -15.40 -8.92 -7.18
N PHE A 163 -16.56 -8.38 -7.55
CA PHE A 163 -17.86 -9.05 -7.44
C PHE A 163 -18.51 -9.08 -8.84
N PRO A 164 -18.21 -10.10 -9.68
CA PRO A 164 -18.84 -10.27 -10.98
C PRO A 164 -20.34 -10.58 -10.88
#